data_AF-A0A5C2H903-F1
#
_entry.id   AF-A0A5C2H903-F1
#
_cell.length_a   1.000
_cell.length_b   1.000
_cell.length_c   1.000
_cell.angle_alpha   90.00
_cell.angle_beta   90.00
_cell.angle_gamma   90.00
#
_symmetry.space_group_name_H-M   'P 1'
#
loop_
_entity.id
_entity.type
_entity.pdbx_description
1 polymer ?
#
loop_
_entity_poly.entity_id
_entity_poly.type
_entity_poly.pdbx_seq_one_letter_code
_entity_poly.pdbx_strand_id
1 'polypeptide(L)'
;MKIKESKTISLALGSGGARGYAHIGVIETLESQRYEIKSIAGSSMGALIGGLYAARKLQEFKEWILTLNYYDIYKSRLQIPPS
;
A
#
# COMPACT_ATOMS: atom_id res chain seq x y z
N MET A 1 35.54 -1.48 -3.32
CA MET A 1 34.21 -1.92 -2.87
C MET A 1 33.31 -0.69 -2.82
N LYS A 2 32.44 -0.46 -3.83
CA LYS A 2 31.50 0.68 -3.81
C LYS A 2 30.43 0.36 -2.77
N ILE A 3 30.48 1.02 -1.62
CA ILE A 3 29.36 1.02 -0.68
C ILE A 3 28.21 1.69 -1.44
N LYS A 4 27.24 0.89 -1.88
CA LYS A 4 26.05 1.40 -2.56
C LYS A 4 25.23 2.06 -1.47
N GLU A 5 25.43 3.37 -1.28
CA GLU A 5 24.72 4.16 -0.28
C GLU A 5 23.22 3.86 -0.35
N SER A 6 22.62 3.52 0.78
CA SER A 6 21.16 3.50 0.89
C SER A 6 20.68 4.93 0.68
N LYS A 7 20.07 5.20 -0.48
CA LYS A 7 19.47 6.51 -0.72
C LYS A 7 18.27 6.64 0.20
N THR A 8 18.38 7.58 1.12
CA THR A 8 17.28 7.95 2.00
C THR A 8 16.32 8.86 1.24
N ILE A 9 15.03 8.60 1.39
CA ILE A 9 13.97 9.34 0.69
C ILE A 9 12.86 9.73 1.65
N SER A 10 12.15 10.79 1.29
CA SER A 10 10.92 11.23 1.93
C SER A 10 9.78 11.06 0.94
N LEU A 11 8.69 10.43 1.37
CA LEU A 11 7.59 10.05 0.50
C LEU A 11 6.33 10.88 0.84
N ALA A 12 5.77 11.54 -0.17
CA ALA A 12 4.52 12.29 -0.05
C ALA A 12 3.39 11.54 -0.75
N LEU A 13 2.39 11.08 0.01
CA LEU A 13 1.25 10.31 -0.46
C LEU A 13 0.00 11.20 -0.53
N GLY A 14 -0.43 11.52 -1.74
CA GLY A 14 -1.67 12.27 -1.96
C GLY A 14 -2.93 11.50 -1.52
N SER A 15 -4.06 12.19 -1.47
CA SER A 15 -5.37 11.57 -1.29
C SER A 15 -5.79 10.88 -2.58
N GLY A 16 -5.65 9.55 -2.65
CA GLY A 16 -6.15 8.73 -3.76
C GLY A 16 -7.38 7.93 -3.32
N GLY A 17 -8.49 8.04 -4.07
CA GLY A 17 -9.75 7.30 -3.81
C GLY A 17 -9.62 5.78 -3.98
N ALA A 18 -10.43 5.15 -4.85
CA ALA A 18 -10.39 3.69 -5.06
C ALA A 18 -9.00 3.12 -5.46
N ARG A 19 -8.09 3.97 -5.94
CA ARG A 19 -6.70 3.64 -6.31
C ARG A 19 -5.68 3.87 -5.20
N GLY A 20 -6.10 4.26 -3.99
CA GLY A 20 -5.19 4.56 -2.88
C GLY A 20 -4.29 3.39 -2.46
N TYR A 21 -4.66 2.15 -2.77
CA TYR A 21 -3.82 0.96 -2.56
C TYR A 21 -2.56 0.92 -3.44
N ALA A 22 -2.52 1.69 -4.54
CA ALA A 22 -1.31 1.83 -5.36
C ALA A 22 -0.13 2.40 -4.54
N HIS A 23 -0.40 3.16 -3.47
CA HIS A 23 0.63 3.64 -2.56
C HIS A 23 1.40 2.52 -1.85
N ILE A 24 0.77 1.36 -1.59
CA ILE A 24 1.44 0.18 -1.03
C ILE A 24 2.50 -0.35 -2.00
N GLY A 25 2.14 -0.51 -3.27
CA GLY A 25 3.06 -1.02 -4.30
C GLY A 25 4.25 -0.08 -4.57
N VAL A 26 4.05 1.23 -4.44
CA VAL A 26 5.15 2.22 -4.52
C VAL A 26 6.15 1.99 -3.40
N ILE A 27 5.67 1.84 -2.16
CA ILE A 27 6.53 1.57 -0.99
C ILE A 27 7.32 0.26 -1.18
N GLU A 28 6.65 -0.83 -1.56
CA GLU A 28 7.30 -2.13 -1.79
C GLU A 28 8.38 -2.05 -2.89
N THR A 29 8.12 -1.28 -3.94
CA THR A 29 9.09 -1.09 -5.04
C THR A 29 10.32 -0.32 -4.55
N LEU A 30 10.12 0.72 -3.74
CA LEU A 30 11.21 1.51 -3.17
C LEU A 30 12.06 0.65 -2.22
N GLU A 31 11.43 -0.16 -1.38
CA GLU A 31 12.15 -1.10 -0.49
C GLU A 31 12.93 -2.15 -1.28
N SER A 32 12.33 -2.73 -2.34
CA SER A 32 13.00 -3.68 -3.25
C SER A 32 14.24 -3.07 -3.92
N GLN A 33 14.18 -1.78 -4.25
CA GLN A 33 15.30 -1.04 -4.82
C GLN A 33 16.35 -0.60 -3.76
N ARG A 34 16.18 -1.00 -2.50
CA ARG A 34 17.02 -0.64 -1.33
C ARG A 34 17.03 0.85 -1.01
N TYR A 35 15.92 1.54 -1.26
CA TYR A 35 15.71 2.88 -0.70
C TYR A 35 15.25 2.79 0.75
N GLU A 36 15.72 3.72 1.58
CA GLU A 36 15.30 3.83 2.98
C GLU A 36 14.33 5.00 3.11
N ILE A 37 13.07 4.70 3.41
CA ILE A 37 12.03 5.72 3.61
C ILE A 37 12.18 6.28 5.03
N LYS A 38 12.73 7.48 5.16
CA LYS A 38 12.94 8.16 6.46
C LYS A 38 11.70 8.87 6.97
N SER A 39 10.87 9.37 6.05
CA SER A 39 9.65 10.09 6.40
C SER A 39 8.55 9.83 5.38
N ILE A 40 7.32 9.77 5.88
CA ILE A 40 6.11 9.74 5.06
C ILE A 40 5.18 10.86 5.52
N ALA A 41 4.72 11.66 4.57
CA ALA A 41 3.59 12.57 4.75
C ALA A 41 2.45 12.10 3.85
N GLY A 42 1.21 12.17 4.32
CA GLY A 42 0.07 11.86 3.46
C GLY A 42 -1.23 12.45 3.95
N SER A 43 -2.25 12.41 3.07
CA SER A 43 -3.61 12.89 3.36
C SER A 43 -4.65 11.81 3.08
N SER A 44 -5.63 11.67 3.98
CA SER A 44 -6.69 10.64 3.90
C SER A 44 -6.11 9.22 3.76
N MET A 45 -6.35 8.53 2.64
CA MET A 45 -5.79 7.20 2.37
C MET A 45 -4.25 7.20 2.43
N GLY A 46 -3.59 8.25 1.95
CA GLY A 46 -2.13 8.37 2.02
C GLY A 46 -1.63 8.51 3.46
N ALA A 47 -2.39 9.18 4.34
CA ALA A 47 -2.06 9.29 5.76
C ALA A 47 -2.21 7.93 6.47
N LEU A 48 -3.28 7.20 6.15
CA LEU A 48 -3.53 5.85 6.67
C LEU A 48 -2.40 4.88 6.27
N ILE A 49 -2.09 4.81 4.98
CA ILE A 49 -1.02 3.97 4.43
C ILE A 49 0.33 4.35 5.04
N GLY A 50 0.63 5.65 5.12
CA GLY A 50 1.86 6.16 5.72
C GLY A 50 1.99 5.84 7.21
N GLY A 51 0.89 5.96 7.98
CA GLY A 51 0.85 5.58 9.38
C GLY A 51 1.02 4.07 9.58
N LEU A 52 0.38 3.25 8.76
CA LEU A 52 0.52 1.79 8.78
C LEU A 52 1.95 1.35 8.41
N TYR A 53 2.58 2.03 7.46
CA TYR A 53 3.99 1.82 7.13
C TYR A 53 4.89 2.13 8.33
N ALA A 54 4.74 3.31 8.93
CA ALA A 54 5.50 3.70 10.13
C ALA A 54 5.27 2.73 11.31
N ALA A 55 4.06 2.19 11.44
CA ALA A 55 3.71 1.20 12.46
C ALA A 55 4.14 -0.25 12.12
N ARG A 56 4.75 -0.49 10.95
CA ARG A 56 5.12 -1.83 10.43
C ARG A 56 3.93 -2.78 10.28
N LYS A 57 2.72 -2.22 10.09
CA LYS A 57 1.46 -2.96 9.89
C LYS A 57 0.95 -2.92 8.45
N LEU A 58 1.74 -2.36 7.54
CA LEU A 58 1.33 -2.20 6.14
C LEU A 58 1.01 -3.55 5.46
N GLN A 59 1.79 -4.59 5.76
CA GLN A 59 1.61 -5.93 5.19
C GLN A 59 0.31 -6.60 5.66
N GLU A 60 0.03 -6.55 6.97
CA GLU A 60 -1.21 -7.07 7.56
C GLU A 60 -2.44 -6.36 6.97
N PHE A 61 -2.35 -5.03 6.82
CA PHE A 61 -3.41 -4.25 6.17
C PHE A 61 -3.60 -4.63 4.70
N LYS A 62 -2.51 -4.83 3.94
CA LYS A 62 -2.56 -5.28 2.55
C LYS A 62 -3.29 -6.62 2.43
N GLU A 63 -2.98 -7.58 3.28
CA GLU A 63 -3.62 -8.91 3.28
C GLU A 63 -5.12 -8.82 3.62
N TRP A 64 -5.48 -8.00 4.60
CA TRP A 64 -6.87 -7.76 4.95
C TRP A 64 -7.66 -7.14 3.79
N ILE A 65 -7.09 -6.14 3.11
CA ILE A 65 -7.75 -5.48 1.97
C ILE A 65 -7.88 -6.39 0.75
N LEU A 66 -6.85 -7.18 0.44
CA LEU A 66 -6.94 -8.16 -0.65
C LEU A 66 -8.05 -9.18 -0.39
N THR A 67 -8.23 -9.60 0.87
CA THR A 67 -9.31 -10.49 1.28
C THR A 67 -10.68 -9.87 1.07
N LEU A 68 -10.87 -8.61 1.48
CA LEU A 68 -12.12 -7.88 1.26
C LEU A 68 -12.45 -7.71 -0.22
N ASN A 69 -11.47 -7.29 -1.03
CA ASN A 69 -11.66 -7.09 -2.46
C ASN A 69 -12.02 -8.41 -3.17
N TYR A 70 -11.38 -9.52 -2.79
CA TYR A 70 -11.71 -10.84 -3.34
C TYR A 70 -13.15 -11.26 -2.99
N TYR A 71 -13.57 -11.03 -1.74
CA TYR A 71 -14.94 -11.31 -1.30
C TYR A 71 -15.97 -10.43 -2.03
N ASP A 72 -15.70 -9.14 -2.21
CA ASP A 72 -16.57 -8.22 -2.93
C ASP A 72 -16.69 -8.59 -4.42
N ILE A 73 -15.57 -8.95 -5.07
CA ILE A 73 -15.58 -9.46 -6.46
C ILE A 73 -16.36 -10.77 -6.56
N TYR A 74 -16.15 -11.68 -5.60
CA TYR A 74 -16.85 -12.96 -5.55
C TYR A 74 -18.37 -12.76 -5.40
N LYS A 75 -18.79 -11.89 -4.47
CA LYS A 75 -20.20 -11.56 -4.22
C LYS A 75 -20.84 -10.81 -5.40
N SER A 76 -20.07 -9.96 -6.07
CA SER A 76 -20.49 -9.25 -7.29
C SER A 76 -20.71 -10.18 -8.48
N ARG A 77 -19.90 -11.23 -8.64
CA ARG A 77 -19.98 -12.17 -9.77
C ARG A 77 -21.08 -13.23 -9.66
N LEU A 78 -21.70 -13.40 -8.49
CA LEU A 78 -22.76 -14.39 -8.27
C LEU A 78 -24.19 -13.84 -8.48
N GLN A 79 -24.39 -12.80 -9.29
CA GLN A 79 -25.73 -12.41 -9.77
C GLN A 79 -26.28 -13.33 -10.88
N ILE A 80 -26.17 -14.66 -10.69
CA ILE A 80 -27.00 -15.61 -11.42
C ILE A 80 -27.75 -16.40 -10.34
N PRO A 81 -29.03 -16.09 -10.08
CA PRO A 81 -29.82 -16.89 -9.16
C PRO A 81 -29.90 -18.32 -9.73
N PRO A 82 -29.66 -19.37 -8.91
CA PRO A 82 -29.91 -20.73 -9.34
C PRO A 82 -31.42 -20.89 -9.61
N SER A 83 -31.77 -21.27 -10.84
CA SER A 83 -33.10 -21.71 -11.26
C SER A 83 -33.28 -23.20 -10.96
#